data_AF-A0A2T5BYR3-F1
#
_entry.id   AF-A0A2T5BYR3-F1
#
_cell.length_a   1.000
_cell.length_b   1.000
_cell.length_c   1.000
_cell.angle_alpha   90.00
_cell.angle_beta   90.00
_cell.angle_gamma   90.00
#
_symmetry.space_group_name_H-M   'P 1'
#
loop_
_entity.id
_entity.type
_entity.pdbx_description
1 polymer ?
#
loop_
_entity_poly.entity_id
_entity_poly.type
_entity_poly.pdbx_seq_one_letter_code
_entity_poly.pdbx_strand_id
1 'polypeptide(L)'
;MLKYTPYLRLSQHESGHYELGFVFQADSKQTIIGIDQAPVTDDSHNYWAVTIRLSSRIEIVNGPDEPVISGTISIDSAVASQYTTIKCLIQQDLAGENETANARDTKIDFSDAD
;
A
#
# COMPACT_ATOMS: atom_id res chain seq x y z
N MET A 1 -11.23 -11.01 4.57
CA MET A 1 -10.11 -10.11 4.25
C MET A 1 -8.83 -10.81 4.65
N LEU A 2 -7.85 -10.93 3.75
CA LEU A 2 -6.56 -11.53 4.11
C LEU A 2 -5.73 -10.46 4.84
N LYS A 3 -5.19 -10.79 6.03
CA LYS A 3 -4.29 -9.87 6.75
C LYS A 3 -3.18 -9.38 5.82
N TYR A 4 -2.89 -8.09 5.89
CA TYR A 4 -1.87 -7.41 5.10
C TYR A 4 -2.10 -7.40 3.59
N THR A 5 -3.19 -7.97 3.08
CA THR A 5 -3.52 -7.92 1.65
C THR A 5 -4.46 -6.74 1.43
N PRO A 6 -4.01 -5.66 0.75
CA PRO A 6 -4.84 -4.49 0.59
C PRO A 6 -5.92 -4.72 -0.48
N TYR A 7 -7.16 -4.37 -0.16
CA TYR A 7 -8.14 -4.08 -1.19
C TYR A 7 -7.89 -2.67 -1.71
N LEU A 8 -7.91 -2.52 -3.02
CA LEU A 8 -7.58 -1.29 -3.71
C LEU A 8 -8.81 -0.73 -4.39
N ARG A 9 -8.90 0.60 -4.41
CA ARG A 9 -9.82 1.35 -5.24
C ARG A 9 -9.04 2.48 -5.89
N LEU A 10 -9.25 2.69 -7.18
CA LEU A 10 -8.66 3.81 -7.90
C LEU A 10 -9.79 4.74 -8.36
N SER A 11 -9.58 6.03 -8.21
CA SER A 11 -10.50 7.05 -8.72
C SER A 11 -9.69 8.13 -9.42
N GLN A 12 -10.20 8.63 -10.54
CA GLN A 12 -9.57 9.73 -11.28
C GLN A 12 -10.25 11.05 -10.93
N HIS A 13 -9.49 12.02 -10.44
CA HIS A 13 -10.02 13.37 -10.21
C HIS A 13 -9.89 14.25 -11.45
N GLU A 14 -10.84 15.18 -11.62
CA GLU A 14 -10.90 16.12 -12.76
C GLU A 14 -9.64 16.99 -12.92
N SER A 15 -8.86 17.16 -11.86
CA SER A 15 -7.60 17.90 -11.87
C SER A 15 -6.39 17.08 -12.33
N GLY A 16 -6.61 15.86 -12.81
CA GLY A 16 -5.61 15.00 -13.44
C GLY A 16 -4.89 14.05 -12.49
N HIS A 17 -5.03 14.20 -11.17
CA HIS A 17 -4.46 13.23 -10.23
C HIS A 17 -5.37 12.02 -10.04
N TYR A 18 -4.75 10.89 -9.71
CA TYR A 18 -5.43 9.68 -9.28
C TYR A 18 -5.40 9.58 -7.76
N GLU A 19 -6.44 9.01 -7.18
CA GLU A 19 -6.49 8.66 -5.76
C GLU A 19 -6.55 7.15 -5.61
N LEU A 20 -5.49 6.56 -5.04
CA LEU A 20 -5.46 5.16 -4.64
C LEU A 20 -5.97 5.04 -3.21
N GLY A 21 -7.20 4.57 -3.06
CA GLY A 21 -7.76 4.11 -1.81
C GLY A 21 -7.24 2.71 -1.48
N PHE A 22 -6.82 2.50 -0.23
CA PHE A 22 -6.44 1.19 0.26
C PHE A 22 -7.15 0.88 1.57
N VAL A 23 -7.45 -0.40 1.78
CA VAL A 23 -7.86 -0.94 3.07
C VAL A 23 -7.22 -2.31 3.27
N PHE A 24 -6.53 -2.52 4.40
CA PHE A 24 -5.99 -3.82 4.81
C PHE A 24 -6.31 -4.09 6.30
N GLN A 25 -6.29 -5.36 6.69
CA GLN A 25 -6.35 -5.75 8.10
C GLN A 25 -4.92 -5.97 8.61
N ALA A 26 -4.60 -5.47 9.80
CA ALA A 26 -3.27 -5.60 10.41
C ALA A 26 -3.34 -6.25 11.80
N ASP A 27 -2.19 -6.50 12.42
CA ASP A 27 -2.13 -6.87 13.84
C ASP A 27 -2.26 -5.63 14.74
N SER A 28 -2.84 -5.80 15.93
CA SER A 28 -3.15 -4.72 16.89
C SER A 28 -1.98 -3.83 17.30
N LYS A 29 -0.76 -4.32 17.15
CA LYS A 29 0.47 -3.60 17.50
C LYS A 29 1.08 -2.83 16.34
N GLN A 30 0.56 -2.98 15.12
CA GLN A 30 1.14 -2.36 13.94
C GLN A 30 0.49 -1.01 13.61
N THR A 31 1.33 -0.05 13.24
CA THR A 31 0.90 1.26 12.74
C THR A 31 1.66 1.63 11.47
N ILE A 32 1.07 2.50 10.64
CA ILE A 32 1.76 3.04 9.46
C ILE A 32 2.86 3.99 9.94
N ILE A 33 4.09 3.72 9.52
CA ILE A 33 5.25 4.58 9.77
C ILE A 33 5.74 5.31 8.52
N GLY A 34 5.26 4.91 7.34
CA GLY A 34 5.63 5.56 6.09
C GLY A 34 4.84 5.03 4.90
N ILE A 35 4.76 5.86 3.87
CA ILE A 35 4.20 5.53 2.57
C ILE A 35 5.20 6.05 1.54
N ASP A 36 5.72 5.16 0.69
CA ASP A 36 6.63 5.53 -0.39
C ASP A 36 6.02 5.21 -1.74
N GLN A 37 6.41 5.99 -2.75
CA GLN A 37 6.05 5.77 -4.13
C GLN A 37 7.32 5.71 -4.98
N ALA A 38 7.47 4.66 -5.79
CA ALA A 38 8.65 4.48 -6.62
C ALA A 38 8.36 3.56 -7.80
N PRO A 39 9.09 3.68 -8.92
CA PRO A 39 9.06 2.67 -9.96
C PRO A 39 9.68 1.36 -9.47
N VAL A 40 9.06 0.23 -9.80
CA VAL A 40 9.62 -1.10 -9.53
C VAL A 40 9.54 -1.96 -10.79
N THR A 41 10.58 -2.74 -11.03
CA THR A 41 10.60 -3.74 -12.10
C THR A 41 10.57 -5.12 -11.48
N ASP A 42 9.60 -5.93 -11.91
CA ASP A 42 9.40 -7.31 -11.44
C ASP A 42 9.03 -8.19 -12.65
N ASP A 43 9.75 -9.28 -12.86
CA ASP A 43 9.58 -10.19 -14.00
C ASP A 43 9.37 -9.48 -15.36
N SER A 44 10.25 -8.54 -15.68
CA SER A 44 10.23 -7.71 -16.91
C SER A 44 9.02 -6.78 -17.07
N HIS A 45 8.20 -6.60 -16.03
CA HIS A 45 7.12 -5.62 -16.01
C HIS A 45 7.50 -4.43 -15.11
N ASN A 46 7.22 -3.22 -15.59
CA ASN A 46 7.41 -1.99 -14.84
C ASN A 46 6.09 -1.57 -14.18
N TYR A 47 6.12 -1.41 -12.87
CA TYR A 47 4.98 -0.98 -12.06
C TYR A 47 5.29 0.33 -11.36
N TRP A 48 4.25 1.10 -11.07
CA TRP A 48 4.33 2.12 -10.03
C TRP A 48 4.05 1.46 -8.67
N ALA A 49 5.06 1.36 -7.82
CA ALA A 49 4.91 0.79 -6.49
C ALA A 49 4.42 1.85 -5.50
N VAL A 50 3.44 1.46 -4.69
CA VAL A 50 3.02 2.20 -3.50
C VAL A 50 3.26 1.30 -2.28
N THR A 51 4.30 1.61 -1.50
CA THR A 51 4.72 0.78 -0.37
C THR A 51 4.26 1.41 0.94
N ILE A 52 3.37 0.72 1.66
CA ILE A 52 2.90 1.10 2.99
C ILE A 52 3.74 0.35 4.02
N ARG A 53 4.52 1.08 4.82
CA ARG A 53 5.40 0.53 5.84
C ARG A 53 4.72 0.51 7.20
N LEU A 54 4.70 -0.67 7.81
CA LEU A 54 4.13 -0.91 9.14
C LEU A 54 5.25 -1.16 10.15
N SER A 55 5.07 -0.68 11.39
CA SER A 55 5.97 -1.04 12.49
C SER A 55 5.19 -1.40 13.74
N SER A 56 5.72 -2.37 14.48
CA SER A 56 5.27 -2.74 15.83
C SER A 56 5.97 -1.99 16.96
N ARG A 57 6.94 -1.12 16.65
CA ARG A 57 7.81 -0.47 17.65
C ARG A 57 7.14 0.72 18.37
N ILE A 58 6.09 1.29 17.78
CA ILE A 58 5.37 2.43 18.35
C ILE A 58 4.06 1.89 18.94
N GLU A 59 4.13 1.40 20.18
CA GLU A 59 2.99 0.82 20.88
C GLU A 59 2.32 1.85 21.80
N ILE A 60 1.23 2.48 21.35
CA ILE A 60 0.10 2.80 22.23
C ILE A 60 -1.18 2.68 21.39
N VAL A 61 -1.72 1.47 21.27
CA VAL A 61 -3.06 1.29 20.69
C VAL A 61 -3.86 0.37 21.62
N ASN A 62 -4.70 0.96 22.48
CA ASN A 62 -5.84 0.24 23.08
C ASN A 62 -6.93 0.09 22.00
N GLY A 63 -6.62 -0.68 20.96
CA GLY A 63 -7.47 -0.89 19.79
C GLY A 63 -8.01 -2.32 19.71
N PRO A 64 -8.84 -2.62 18.70
CA PRO A 64 -9.27 -3.98 18.43
C PRO A 64 -8.06 -4.90 18.16
N ASP A 65 -8.20 -6.19 18.45
CA ASP A 65 -7.16 -7.20 18.20
C ASP A 65 -6.75 -7.27 16.71
N GLU A 66 -7.67 -6.89 15.84
CA GLU A 66 -7.52 -6.89 14.39
C GLU A 66 -7.96 -5.54 13.80
N PRO A 67 -7.11 -4.51 13.87
CA PRO A 67 -7.45 -3.21 13.31
C PRO A 67 -7.56 -3.28 11.78
N VAL A 68 -8.56 -2.55 11.28
CA VAL A 68 -8.65 -2.22 9.86
C VAL A 68 -7.90 -0.91 9.64
N ILE A 69 -6.89 -0.94 8.78
CA ILE A 69 -6.11 0.23 8.39
C ILE A 69 -6.55 0.62 6.98
N SER A 70 -6.88 1.89 6.81
CA SER A 70 -7.31 2.45 5.52
C SER A 70 -6.75 3.84 5.31
N GLY A 71 -6.61 4.23 4.04
CA GLY A 71 -6.20 5.58 3.67
C GLY A 71 -6.32 5.79 2.17
N THR A 72 -5.98 7.01 1.75
CA THR A 72 -5.93 7.41 0.34
C THR A 72 -4.56 8.00 0.03
N ILE A 73 -4.08 7.74 -1.19
CA ILE A 73 -2.75 8.16 -1.66
C ILE A 73 -2.94 8.85 -3.01
N SER A 74 -2.48 10.09 -3.11
CA SER A 74 -2.48 10.82 -4.38
C SER A 74 -1.33 10.33 -5.26
N ILE A 75 -1.64 10.09 -6.53
CA ILE A 75 -0.72 9.68 -7.58
C ILE A 75 -0.83 10.69 -8.72
N ASP A 76 0.30 11.23 -9.17
CA ASP A 76 0.34 12.21 -10.26
C ASP A 76 -0.12 11.58 -11.59
N SER A 77 -0.91 12.31 -12.39
CA SER A 77 -1.20 12.01 -13.80
C SER A 77 0.00 11.54 -14.61
N ALA A 78 1.17 12.14 -14.40
CA ALA A 78 2.39 11.86 -15.15
C ALA A 78 2.92 10.44 -14.87
N VAL A 79 2.49 9.81 -13.79
CA VAL A 79 2.78 8.40 -13.51
C VAL A 79 1.90 7.51 -14.38
N ALA A 80 0.60 7.81 -14.49
CA ALA A 80 -0.34 7.03 -15.29
C ALA A 80 -0.01 7.03 -16.79
N SER A 81 0.74 8.02 -17.27
CA SER A 81 1.25 8.02 -18.65
C SER A 81 2.50 7.16 -18.87
N GLN A 82 3.19 6.77 -17.79
CA GLN A 82 4.43 5.99 -17.82
C GLN A 82 4.26 4.55 -17.36
N TYR A 83 3.25 4.28 -16.52
CA TYR A 83 2.98 2.97 -15.92
C TYR A 83 1.52 2.60 -16.13
N THR A 84 1.27 1.34 -16.49
CA THR A 84 -0.11 0.83 -16.69
C THR A 84 -0.73 0.36 -15.38
N THR A 85 0.09 -0.15 -14.47
CA THR A 85 -0.36 -0.85 -13.26
C THR A 85 0.29 -0.27 -12.02
N ILE A 86 -0.51 -0.08 -10.98
CA ILE A 86 -0.06 0.23 -9.63
C ILE A 86 0.09 -1.08 -8.86
N LYS A 87 1.24 -1.31 -8.23
CA LYS A 87 1.49 -2.41 -7.30
C LYS A 87 1.50 -1.84 -5.88
N CYS A 88 0.46 -2.09 -5.08
CA CYS A 88 0.44 -1.70 -3.68
C CYS A 88 1.08 -2.81 -2.83
N LEU A 89 2.09 -2.46 -2.03
CA LEU A 89 2.82 -3.39 -1.17
C LEU A 89 2.66 -3.00 0.30
N ILE A 90 2.28 -3.95 1.14
CA ILE A 90 2.34 -3.79 2.60
C ILE A 90 3.65 -4.41 3.08
N GLN A 91 4.55 -3.58 3.59
CA GLN A 91 5.85 -4.00 4.11
C GLN A 91 5.89 -3.84 5.63
N GLN A 92 6.30 -4.89 6.34
CA GLN A 92 6.38 -4.88 7.79
C GLN A 92 7.84 -4.73 8.24
N ASP A 93 8.13 -3.65 8.97
CA ASP A 93 9.36 -3.50 9.74
C ASP A 93 9.21 -4.28 11.05
N LEU A 94 9.76 -5.50 11.05
CA LEU A 94 9.70 -6.40 12.19
C LEU A 94 10.72 -5.95 13.26
N ALA A 95 10.30 -6.00 14.51
CA ALA A 95 11.16 -5.73 15.65
C ALA A 95 11.95 -7.02 16.01
N GLY A 96 13.00 -7.33 15.25
CA GLY A 96 13.90 -8.44 15.57
C GLY A 96 14.85 -8.79 14.42
N GLU A 97 16.09 -9.20 14.75
CA GLU A 97 17.16 -9.45 13.78
C GLU A 97 16.96 -10.69 12.88
N ASN A 98 15.90 -11.48 13.07
CA ASN A 98 15.73 -12.78 12.42
C ASN A 98 14.36 -13.01 11.75
N GLU A 99 13.50 -12.00 11.62
CA GLU A 99 12.24 -12.16 10.91
C GLU A 99 12.35 -11.59 9.49
N THR A 100 12.00 -12.39 8.49
CA THR A 100 11.94 -11.93 7.11
C THR A 100 10.74 -11.00 6.97
N ALA A 101 10.96 -9.76 6.52
CA ALA A 101 9.87 -8.83 6.23
C ALA A 101 8.90 -9.51 5.25
N ASN A 102 7.69 -9.81 5.72
CA ASN A 102 6.64 -10.35 4.86
C ASN A 102 6.03 -9.18 4.09
N ALA A 103 6.20 -9.19 2.77
CA ALA A 103 5.50 -8.29 1.88
C ALA A 103 4.26 -8.99 1.32
N ARG A 104 3.12 -8.30 1.34
CA ARG A 104 1.91 -8.71 0.62
C ARG A 104 1.58 -7.62 -0.36
N ASP A 105 1.33 -8.00 -1.60
CA ASP A 105 1.00 -7.06 -2.66
C ASP A 105 -0.37 -7.33 -3.28
N THR A 106 -0.94 -6.26 -3.83
CA THR A 106 -2.11 -6.32 -4.71
C THR A 106 -1.90 -5.30 -5.81
N LYS A 107 -2.44 -5.60 -6.99
CA LYS A 107 -2.28 -4.78 -8.18
C LYS A 107 -3.62 -4.20 -8.60
N ILE A 108 -3.60 -2.99 -9.16
CA ILE A 108 -4.76 -2.35 -9.79
C ILE A 108 -4.27 -1.59 -11.01
N ASP A 109 -5.01 -1.67 -12.12
CA ASP A 109 -4.66 -0.97 -13.35
C ASP A 109 -5.22 0.45 -13.35
N PHE A 110 -4.52 1.39 -13.98
CA PHE A 110 -5.04 2.75 -14.14
C PHE A 110 -6.36 2.80 -14.94
N SER A 111 -6.63 1.77 -15.76
CA SER A 111 -7.90 1.61 -16.47
C SER A 111 -9.09 1.22 -15.58
N ASP A 112 -8.83 0.78 -14.35
CA ASP A 112 -9.87 0.41 -13.38
C ASP A 112 -10.33 1.62 -12.54
N ALA A 113 -9.89 2.83 -12.89
CA ALA A 113 -10.31 4.05 -12.21
C ALA A 113 -11.80 4.33 -12.48
N ASP A 114 -12.58 4.49 -11.41
CA ASP A 114 -13.94 5.06 -11.43
C ASP A 114 -13.93 6.55 -11.77
#